data_AF-A0A971RBA1-F1
#
_entry.id   AF-A0A971RBA1-F1
#
_cell.length_a   1.000
_cell.length_b   1.000
_cell.length_c   1.000
_cell.angle_alpha   90.00
_cell.angle_beta   90.00
_cell.angle_gamma   90.00
#
_symmetry.space_group_name_H-M   'P 1'
#
loop_
_entity.id
_entity.type
_entity.pdbx_description
1 polymer ?
#
loop_
_entity_poly.entity_id
_entity_poly.type
_entity_poly.pdbx_seq_one_letter_code
_entity_poly.pdbx_strand_id
1 'polypeptide(L)'
;MMRKNKLFSSLFDENRGKSVSYEGFGHFVPTFIEYIMYLAGYIEQLGTGTEDMVERMIKNGLPEPLFVQDQDFRAIIYRYAPQGAVQDTPKVTEQVYRLILTLEGEMTRDELMGKLNLRHRPTFVYNYTNPALSGGWIERTEAEANHPRQKYRLTTKGLKAKQQWEK
;
A
#
# COMPACT_ATOMS: atom_id res chain seq x y z
N MET A 1 78.15 28.59 2.72
CA MET A 1 77.62 27.66 3.76
C MET A 1 76.12 27.94 3.80
N MET A 2 75.17 27.10 3.36
CA MET A 2 75.04 25.65 3.34
C MET A 2 74.24 25.17 2.11
N ARG A 3 74.34 23.86 1.90
CA ARG A 3 73.93 23.06 0.75
C ARG A 3 72.42 23.03 0.53
N LYS A 4 72.04 22.95 -0.76
CA LYS A 4 70.77 22.40 -1.22
C LYS A 4 70.64 20.96 -0.69
N ASN A 5 69.52 20.61 -0.06
CA ASN A 5 69.04 19.24 -0.02
C ASN A 5 67.54 19.20 -0.34
N LYS A 6 67.27 18.73 -1.55
CA LYS A 6 66.01 18.14 -2.01
C LYS A 6 65.57 17.09 -0.98
N LEU A 7 64.35 17.22 -0.44
CA LEU A 7 63.47 16.08 -0.21
C LEU A 7 62.03 16.54 -0.44
N PHE A 8 61.65 16.52 -1.72
CA PHE A 8 60.29 16.20 -2.13
C PHE A 8 59.92 14.86 -1.48
N SER A 9 58.91 14.83 -0.60
CA SER A 9 58.14 13.61 -0.40
C SER A 9 56.86 13.74 -1.22
N SER A 10 56.98 13.41 -2.50
CA SER A 10 55.83 12.97 -3.28
C SER A 10 55.21 11.78 -2.56
N LEU A 11 53.99 11.90 -2.02
CA LEU A 11 53.15 10.72 -1.88
C LEU A 11 52.64 10.40 -3.28
N PHE A 12 53.42 9.55 -3.94
CA PHE A 12 53.03 8.83 -5.12
C PHE A 12 52.04 7.75 -4.64
N ASP A 13 50.78 7.87 -5.03
CA ASP A 13 49.86 6.74 -5.00
C ASP A 13 50.00 6.02 -6.35
N GLU A 14 50.69 4.88 -6.34
CA GLU A 14 51.05 4.10 -7.52
C GLU A 14 49.87 3.25 -8.05
N ASN A 15 48.70 3.30 -7.40
CA ASN A 15 47.50 2.61 -7.89
C ASN A 15 46.40 3.59 -8.27
N ARG A 16 46.25 3.77 -9.60
CA ARG A 16 45.24 4.54 -10.35
C ARG A 16 45.69 5.96 -10.72
N GLY A 17 46.28 6.05 -11.91
CA GLY A 17 46.75 7.29 -12.54
C GLY A 17 45.64 8.31 -12.85
N LYS A 18 45.19 9.05 -11.83
CA LYS A 18 44.56 10.36 -12.00
C LYS A 18 45.12 11.33 -10.96
N SER A 19 45.99 12.24 -11.41
CA SER A 19 46.33 13.44 -10.65
C SER A 19 45.09 14.32 -10.57
N VAL A 20 44.45 14.38 -9.40
CA VAL A 20 43.37 15.35 -9.16
C VAL A 20 44.03 16.62 -8.61
N SER A 21 44.28 17.59 -9.48
CA SER A 21 44.65 18.94 -9.10
C SER A 21 43.38 19.69 -8.65
N TYR A 22 43.34 20.08 -7.37
CA TYR A 22 42.31 20.99 -6.87
C TYR A 22 42.75 22.42 -7.16
N GLU A 23 42.31 22.98 -8.29
CA GLU A 23 42.37 24.42 -8.51
C GLU A 23 41.14 25.08 -7.89
N GLY A 24 41.39 25.85 -6.83
CA GLY A 24 40.62 27.02 -6.44
C GLY A 24 39.15 26.81 -6.09
N PHE A 25 38.85 26.40 -4.87
CA PHE A 25 37.71 26.96 -4.13
C PHE A 25 38.10 27.06 -2.64
N GLY A 26 37.76 28.19 -2.03
CA GLY A 26 38.29 28.65 -0.74
C GLY A 26 38.29 27.59 0.36
N HIS A 27 39.27 27.70 1.26
CA HIS A 27 39.54 26.84 2.40
C HIS A 27 38.28 26.41 3.19
N PHE A 28 37.59 25.39 2.70
CA PHE A 28 36.65 24.61 3.48
C PHE A 28 37.46 23.47 4.06
N VAL A 29 37.87 23.60 5.33
CA VAL A 29 38.43 22.47 6.06
C VAL A 29 37.25 21.53 6.30
N PRO A 30 37.17 20.36 5.64
CA PRO A 30 36.10 19.43 5.92
C PRO A 30 36.16 19.09 7.41
N THR A 31 35.02 18.96 8.05
CA THR A 31 35.01 18.58 9.47
C THR A 31 35.79 17.26 9.64
N PHE A 32 36.51 17.08 10.75
CA PHE A 32 37.35 15.90 10.96
C PHE A 32 36.60 14.57 10.72
N ILE A 33 35.30 14.56 11.03
CA ILE A 33 34.41 13.42 10.80
C ILE A 33 34.16 13.20 9.30
N GLU A 34 33.85 14.25 8.54
CA GLU A 34 33.66 14.16 7.08
C GLU A 34 34.93 13.68 6.37
N TYR A 35 36.10 14.19 6.77
CA TYR A 35 37.38 13.78 6.20
C TYR A 35 37.71 12.31 6.47
N ILE A 36 37.47 11.82 7.70
CA ILE A 36 37.66 10.40 8.05
C ILE A 36 36.68 9.51 7.29
N MET A 37 35.41 9.90 7.20
CA MET A 37 34.38 9.12 6.52
C MET A 37 34.63 9.06 5.01
N TYR A 38 35.19 10.12 4.42
CA TYR A 38 35.65 10.14 3.03
C TYR A 38 36.80 9.16 2.81
N LEU A 39 37.88 9.26 3.61
CA LEU A 39 39.04 8.39 3.49
C LEU A 39 38.71 6.90 3.72
N ALA A 40 37.77 6.62 4.62
CA ALA A 40 37.31 5.27 4.90
C ALA A 40 36.32 4.73 3.83
N GLY A 41 35.95 5.53 2.83
CA GLY A 41 35.02 5.14 1.77
C GLY A 41 33.55 5.02 2.21
N TYR A 42 33.24 5.41 3.45
CA TYR A 42 31.88 5.33 4.00
C TYR A 42 30.93 6.35 3.39
N ILE A 43 31.45 7.50 2.93
CA ILE A 43 30.61 8.51 2.27
C ILE A 43 30.00 7.97 0.97
N GLU A 44 30.74 7.18 0.19
CA GLU A 44 30.19 6.58 -1.05
C GLU A 44 29.14 5.49 -0.76
N GLN A 45 29.15 4.90 0.44
CA GLN A 45 28.18 3.88 0.85
C GLN A 45 26.90 4.45 1.48
N LEU A 46 26.97 5.63 2.12
CA LEU A 46 25.86 6.19 2.90
C LEU A 46 24.86 7.03 2.08
N GLY A 47 24.99 7.08 0.75
CA GLY A 47 24.15 7.90 -0.14
C GLY A 47 23.28 7.16 -1.15
N THR A 48 23.42 5.83 -1.32
CA THR A 48 22.78 5.11 -2.45
C THR A 48 21.31 4.79 -2.23
N GLY A 49 20.81 4.84 -1.00
CA GLY A 49 19.45 4.38 -0.68
C GLY A 49 18.33 5.15 -1.39
N THR A 50 18.55 6.45 -1.65
CA THR A 50 17.59 7.30 -2.38
C THR A 50 17.63 6.98 -3.88
N GLU A 51 18.81 6.76 -4.44
CA GLU A 51 19.01 6.40 -5.84
C GLU A 51 18.43 5.02 -6.15
N ASP A 52 18.71 4.02 -5.29
CA ASP A 52 18.13 2.68 -5.36
C ASP A 52 16.59 2.72 -5.31
N MET A 53 16.03 3.63 -4.52
CA MET A 53 14.58 3.82 -4.40
C MET A 53 13.99 4.38 -5.70
N VAL A 54 14.61 5.42 -6.26
CA VAL A 54 14.21 6.03 -7.53
C VAL A 54 14.28 5.02 -8.66
N GLU A 55 15.39 4.28 -8.79
CA GLU A 55 15.57 3.26 -9.82
C GLU A 55 14.49 2.17 -9.74
N ARG A 56 14.18 1.70 -8.51
CA ARG A 56 13.11 0.72 -8.29
C ARG A 56 11.74 1.27 -8.69
N MET A 57 11.43 2.53 -8.43
CA MET A 57 10.14 3.12 -8.82
C MET A 57 10.01 3.22 -10.34
N ILE A 58 11.04 3.73 -11.02
CA ILE A 58 11.07 3.86 -12.48
C ILE A 58 10.96 2.47 -13.14
N LYS A 59 11.72 1.48 -12.64
CA LYS A 59 11.68 0.09 -13.14
C LYS A 59 10.29 -0.54 -13.02
N ASN A 60 9.50 -0.15 -12.02
CA ASN A 60 8.14 -0.62 -11.83
C ASN A 60 7.09 0.29 -12.50
N GLY A 61 7.50 1.25 -13.33
CA GLY A 61 6.60 2.15 -14.07
C GLY A 61 5.88 3.17 -13.17
N LEU A 62 6.39 3.41 -11.96
CA LEU A 62 5.87 4.41 -11.04
C LEU A 62 6.53 5.77 -11.33
N PRO A 63 5.80 6.88 -11.15
CA PRO A 63 6.38 8.21 -11.27
C PRO A 63 7.47 8.42 -10.20
N GLU A 64 8.49 9.20 -10.56
CA GLU A 64 9.64 9.50 -9.71
C GLU A 64 9.20 10.18 -8.39
N PRO A 65 9.81 9.81 -7.24
CA PRO A 65 9.47 10.42 -5.95
C PRO A 65 9.91 11.89 -5.92
N LEU A 66 9.09 12.75 -5.31
CA LEU A 66 9.43 14.17 -5.13
C LEU A 66 9.95 14.40 -3.70
N PHE A 67 11.18 14.90 -3.61
CA PHE A 67 11.78 15.31 -2.35
C PHE A 67 11.67 16.82 -2.19
N VAL A 68 10.99 17.27 -1.13
CA VAL A 68 10.81 18.69 -0.80
C VAL A 68 11.51 18.96 0.51
N GLN A 69 12.46 19.90 0.52
CA GLN A 69 13.20 20.29 1.70
C GLN A 69 12.91 21.76 2.02
N ASP A 70 12.08 21.96 3.05
CA ASP A 70 11.78 23.28 3.63
C ASP A 70 12.31 23.33 5.07
N GLN A 71 11.48 23.65 6.07
CA GLN A 71 11.81 23.49 7.49
C GLN A 71 11.91 22.01 7.92
N ASP A 72 11.16 21.13 7.24
CA ASP A 72 11.21 19.68 7.38
C ASP A 72 11.49 19.02 6.03
N PHE A 73 12.13 17.85 6.06
CA PHE A 73 12.32 17.00 4.89
C PHE A 73 11.05 16.17 4.62
N ARG A 74 10.50 16.26 3.39
CA ARG A 74 9.32 15.50 2.95
C ARG A 74 9.63 14.69 1.70
N ALA A 75 9.29 13.40 1.72
CA ALA A 75 9.33 12.52 0.57
C ALA A 75 7.90 12.16 0.13
N ILE A 76 7.52 12.54 -1.09
CA ILE A 76 6.23 12.20 -1.70
C ILE A 76 6.42 10.97 -2.59
N ILE A 77 5.86 9.85 -2.16
CA ILE A 77 5.97 8.55 -2.83
C ILE A 77 4.60 8.14 -3.39
N TYR A 78 4.57 7.76 -4.66
CA TYR A 78 3.36 7.30 -5.33
C TYR A 78 3.21 5.78 -5.20
N ARG A 79 2.06 5.35 -4.69
CA ARG A 79 1.65 3.95 -4.72
C ARG A 79 0.67 3.75 -5.87
N TYR A 80 0.77 2.61 -6.55
CA TYR A 80 -0.29 2.16 -7.45
C TYR A 80 -1.54 1.90 -6.60
N ALA A 81 -2.49 2.84 -6.60
CA ALA A 81 -3.86 2.48 -6.27
C ALA A 81 -4.33 1.64 -7.44
N PRO A 82 -4.70 0.37 -7.27
CA PRO A 82 -5.27 -0.39 -8.36
C PRO A 82 -6.49 0.39 -8.87
N GLN A 83 -6.35 1.02 -10.04
CA GLN A 83 -7.45 1.55 -10.82
C GLN A 83 -8.16 0.36 -11.51
N GLY A 84 -8.60 -0.59 -10.70
CA GLY A 84 -9.89 -1.19 -10.87
C GLY A 84 -10.67 -0.70 -9.66
N ALA A 85 -11.74 0.07 -9.81
CA ALA A 85 -13.03 -0.59 -9.97
C ALA A 85 -12.82 -2.08 -10.26
N VAL A 86 -12.50 -2.86 -9.22
CA VAL A 86 -12.96 -4.23 -9.18
C VAL A 86 -14.45 -4.02 -9.40
N GLN A 87 -14.91 -4.25 -10.63
CA GLN A 87 -16.22 -4.80 -10.84
C GLN A 87 -16.14 -6.10 -10.06
N ASP A 88 -16.33 -5.97 -8.75
CA ASP A 88 -16.52 -7.07 -7.85
C ASP A 88 -17.89 -7.53 -8.30
N THR A 89 -17.93 -8.30 -9.40
CA THR A 89 -19.00 -9.25 -9.65
C THR A 89 -19.05 -9.97 -8.32
N PRO A 90 -20.03 -9.64 -7.46
CA PRO A 90 -19.91 -9.91 -6.05
C PRO A 90 -19.84 -11.42 -5.98
N LYS A 91 -18.64 -11.93 -5.70
CA LYS A 91 -18.39 -13.37 -5.74
C LYS A 91 -19.31 -13.90 -4.65
N VAL A 92 -20.30 -14.70 -5.04
CA VAL A 92 -21.26 -15.22 -4.08
C VAL A 92 -20.45 -16.03 -3.07
N THR A 93 -20.33 -15.49 -1.86
CA THR A 93 -19.67 -16.18 -0.77
C THR A 93 -20.62 -17.25 -0.26
N GLU A 94 -20.07 -18.31 0.34
CA GLU A 94 -20.84 -19.40 0.94
C GLU A 94 -21.92 -18.87 1.92
N GLN A 95 -21.60 -17.78 2.62
CA GLN A 95 -22.52 -17.13 3.55
C GLN A 95 -23.74 -16.52 2.83
N VAL A 96 -23.51 -15.84 1.71
CA VAL A 96 -24.59 -15.25 0.89
C VAL A 96 -25.44 -16.34 0.24
N TYR A 97 -24.81 -17.41 -0.24
CA TYR A 97 -25.49 -18.59 -0.76
C TYR A 97 -26.46 -19.18 0.26
N ARG A 98 -25.97 -19.48 1.48
CA ARG A 98 -26.78 -20.02 2.57
C ARG A 98 -27.92 -19.09 2.95
N LEU A 99 -27.69 -17.78 2.96
CA LEU A 99 -28.74 -16.80 3.23
C LEU A 99 -29.87 -16.87 2.19
N ILE A 100 -29.52 -16.90 0.91
CA ILE A 100 -30.49 -16.89 -0.20
C ILE A 100 -31.36 -18.15 -0.19
N LEU A 101 -30.77 -19.33 0.06
CA LEU A 101 -31.53 -20.57 0.18
C LEU A 101 -32.50 -20.56 1.37
N THR A 102 -32.05 -20.00 2.50
CA THR A 102 -32.82 -19.98 3.76
C THR A 102 -34.00 -19.00 3.72
N LEU A 103 -33.90 -17.94 2.92
CA LEU A 103 -34.90 -16.89 2.87
C LEU A 103 -36.16 -17.38 2.14
N GLU A 104 -37.30 -17.26 2.81
CA GLU A 104 -38.63 -17.60 2.32
C GLU A 104 -39.59 -16.46 2.62
N GLY A 105 -40.16 -15.83 1.60
CA GLY A 105 -41.04 -14.68 1.76
C GLY A 105 -40.34 -13.45 2.36
N GLU A 106 -40.91 -12.88 3.42
CA GLU A 106 -40.33 -11.76 4.18
C GLU A 106 -39.96 -12.22 5.58
N MET A 107 -38.67 -12.12 5.93
CA MET A 107 -38.17 -12.57 7.22
C MET A 107 -37.44 -11.44 7.96
N THR A 108 -37.61 -11.41 9.27
CA THR A 108 -36.83 -10.54 10.16
C THR A 108 -35.39 -11.06 10.27
N ARG A 109 -34.51 -10.19 10.77
CA ARG A 109 -33.12 -10.56 11.07
C ARG A 109 -33.03 -11.74 12.03
N ASP A 110 -33.85 -11.74 13.08
CA ASP A 110 -33.77 -12.74 14.15
C ASP A 110 -34.27 -14.11 13.66
N GLU A 111 -35.29 -14.14 12.81
CA GLU A 111 -35.74 -15.37 12.15
C GLU A 111 -34.66 -15.97 11.22
N LEU A 112 -33.98 -15.12 10.44
CA LEU A 112 -32.89 -15.55 9.57
C LEU A 112 -31.68 -16.07 10.37
N MET A 113 -31.31 -15.37 11.44
CA MET A 113 -30.25 -15.82 12.33
C MET A 113 -30.61 -17.14 13.02
N GLY A 114 -31.87 -17.30 13.43
CA GLY A 114 -32.39 -18.55 14.00
C GLY A 114 -32.28 -19.72 13.03
N LYS A 115 -32.76 -19.57 11.79
CA LYS A 115 -32.67 -20.63 10.76
C LYS A 115 -31.22 -20.97 10.39
N LEU A 116 -30.31 -20.00 10.37
CA LEU A 116 -28.89 -20.21 10.08
C LEU A 116 -28.07 -20.68 11.30
N ASN A 117 -28.71 -20.81 12.48
CA ASN A 117 -28.08 -21.11 13.76
C ASN A 117 -26.90 -20.17 14.11
N LEU A 118 -27.10 -18.87 13.86
CA LEU A 118 -26.11 -17.82 14.12
C LEU A 118 -26.48 -17.05 15.39
N ARG A 119 -25.50 -16.84 16.27
CA ARG A 119 -25.69 -16.10 17.52
C ARG A 119 -25.12 -14.68 17.48
N HIS A 120 -24.11 -14.43 16.65
CA HIS A 120 -23.39 -13.15 16.63
C HIS A 120 -23.93 -12.22 15.55
N ARG A 121 -24.68 -11.20 15.97
CA ARG A 121 -25.35 -10.24 15.08
C ARG A 121 -24.39 -9.42 14.18
N PRO A 122 -23.26 -8.87 14.68
CA PRO A 122 -22.33 -8.15 13.81
C PRO A 122 -21.79 -9.01 12.66
N THR A 123 -21.47 -10.28 12.95
CA THR A 123 -21.01 -11.24 11.93
C THR A 123 -22.09 -11.51 10.89
N PHE A 124 -23.35 -11.65 11.32
CA PHE A 124 -24.48 -11.80 10.38
C PHE A 124 -24.59 -10.60 9.44
N VAL A 125 -24.55 -9.38 9.98
CA VAL A 125 -24.65 -8.17 9.16
C VAL A 125 -23.49 -8.05 8.18
N TYR A 126 -22.26 -8.24 8.65
CA TYR A 126 -21.05 -8.06 7.83
C TYR A 126 -20.86 -9.14 6.77
N ASN A 127 -21.12 -10.41 7.10
CA ASN A 127 -20.83 -11.54 6.20
C ASN A 127 -22.04 -12.04 5.39
N TYR A 128 -23.27 -11.75 5.84
CA TYR A 128 -24.48 -12.26 5.19
C TYR A 128 -25.29 -11.13 4.58
N THR A 129 -25.81 -10.21 5.41
CA THR A 129 -26.77 -9.20 4.95
C THR A 129 -26.15 -8.13 4.05
N ASN A 130 -25.04 -7.51 4.48
CA ASN A 130 -24.42 -6.43 3.72
C ASN A 130 -23.91 -6.90 2.35
N PRO A 131 -23.20 -8.04 2.23
CA PRO A 131 -22.80 -8.54 0.92
C PRO A 131 -24.01 -8.91 0.06
N ALA A 132 -25.06 -9.48 0.66
CA ALA A 132 -26.27 -9.85 -0.07
C ALA A 132 -27.06 -8.64 -0.60
N LEU A 133 -27.13 -7.55 0.18
CA LEU A 133 -27.72 -6.27 -0.22
C LEU A 133 -26.86 -5.59 -1.30
N SER A 134 -25.54 -5.54 -1.11
CA SER A 134 -24.61 -4.94 -2.07
C SER A 134 -24.65 -5.66 -3.41
N GLY A 135 -24.82 -6.98 -3.42
CA GLY A 135 -24.97 -7.75 -4.65
C GLY A 135 -26.40 -7.77 -5.20
N GLY A 136 -27.36 -7.12 -4.55
CA GLY A 136 -28.73 -6.96 -5.02
C GLY A 136 -29.54 -8.25 -5.08
N TRP A 137 -29.17 -9.27 -4.30
CA TRP A 137 -29.95 -10.53 -4.22
C TRP A 137 -31.10 -10.43 -3.21
N ILE A 138 -30.95 -9.57 -2.20
CA ILE A 138 -31.99 -9.26 -1.23
C ILE A 138 -32.23 -7.76 -1.17
N GLU A 139 -33.40 -7.38 -0.67
CA GLU A 139 -33.75 -6.00 -0.38
C GLU A 139 -34.46 -5.88 0.98
N ARG A 140 -34.54 -4.65 1.48
CA ARG A 140 -35.22 -4.29 2.72
C ARG A 140 -36.67 -3.91 2.40
N THR A 141 -37.60 -4.30 3.27
CA THR A 141 -39.02 -3.92 3.12
C THR A 141 -39.25 -2.45 3.48
N GLU A 142 -38.53 -1.93 4.48
CA GLU A 142 -38.65 -0.55 4.96
C GLU A 142 -37.49 0.31 4.49
N ALA A 143 -37.75 1.58 4.19
CA ALA A 143 -36.74 2.54 3.75
C ALA A 143 -35.68 2.81 4.83
N GLU A 144 -36.10 2.86 6.09
CA GLU A 144 -35.19 3.08 7.22
C GLU A 144 -34.49 1.79 7.64
N ALA A 145 -33.16 1.84 7.71
CA ALA A 145 -32.33 0.69 8.09
C ALA A 145 -32.64 0.15 9.50
N ASN A 146 -33.04 1.03 10.42
CA ASN A 146 -33.25 0.73 11.84
C ASN A 146 -34.74 0.63 12.22
N HIS A 147 -35.63 0.49 11.24
CA HIS A 147 -37.06 0.41 11.51
C HIS A 147 -37.41 -0.86 12.33
N PRO A 148 -38.28 -0.79 13.36
CA PRO A 148 -38.63 -1.95 14.19
C PRO A 148 -39.27 -3.10 13.43
N ARG A 149 -39.97 -2.80 12.33
CA ARG A 149 -40.62 -3.80 11.46
C ARG A 149 -39.78 -4.18 10.25
N GLN A 150 -38.47 -3.88 10.27
CA GLN A 150 -37.60 -4.14 9.14
C GLN A 150 -37.49 -5.64 8.84
N LYS A 151 -37.73 -6.00 7.58
CA LYS A 151 -37.63 -7.36 7.05
C LYS A 151 -36.77 -7.39 5.80
N TYR A 152 -36.34 -8.59 5.43
CA TYR A 152 -35.58 -8.87 4.23
C TYR A 152 -36.37 -9.82 3.33
N ARG A 153 -36.33 -9.55 2.03
CA ARG A 153 -36.94 -10.38 0.99
C ARG A 153 -36.01 -10.56 -0.20
N LEU A 154 -36.21 -11.64 -0.96
CA LEU A 154 -35.46 -11.88 -2.19
C LEU A 154 -35.91 -10.93 -3.30
N THR A 155 -34.95 -10.43 -4.06
CA THR A 155 -35.22 -9.69 -5.30
C THR A 155 -35.45 -10.67 -6.46
N THR A 156 -35.82 -10.15 -7.64
CA THR A 156 -35.89 -10.95 -8.88
C THR A 156 -34.56 -11.64 -9.20
N LYS A 157 -33.43 -10.99 -8.91
CA LYS A 157 -32.08 -11.56 -9.04
C LYS A 157 -31.85 -12.69 -8.03
N GLY A 158 -32.23 -12.48 -6.78
CA GLY A 158 -32.12 -13.49 -5.72
C GLY A 158 -32.95 -14.75 -6.00
N LEU A 159 -34.17 -14.59 -6.52
CA LEU A 159 -35.05 -15.71 -6.89
C LEU A 159 -34.46 -16.56 -8.02
N LYS A 160 -33.93 -15.93 -9.07
CA LYS A 160 -33.24 -16.64 -10.16
C LYS A 160 -32.02 -17.40 -9.65
N ALA A 161 -31.25 -16.78 -8.75
CA ALA A 161 -30.09 -17.43 -8.14
C ALA A 161 -30.50 -18.64 -7.30
N LYS A 162 -31.54 -18.51 -6.47
CA LYS A 162 -32.10 -19.61 -5.67
C LYS A 162 -32.51 -20.80 -6.57
N GLN A 163 -33.23 -20.55 -7.65
CA GLN A 163 -33.62 -21.59 -8.61
C GLN A 163 -32.44 -22.25 -9.34
N GLN A 164 -31.36 -21.50 -9.60
CA GLN A 164 -30.16 -22.05 -10.23
C GLN A 164 -29.38 -22.97 -9.29
N TRP A 165 -29.45 -22.70 -7.98
CA TRP A 165 -28.69 -23.39 -6.95
C TRP A 165 -29.41 -24.55 -6.27
N GLU A 166 -30.74 -24.59 -6.35
CA GLU A 166 -31.55 -25.74 -5.91
C GLU A 166 -31.49 -26.93 -6.89
N LYS A 167 -30.94 -26.75 -8.10
CA LYS A 167 -30.72 -27.80 -9.09
C LYS A 167 -29.40 -28.53 -8.88
#